data_AF-A0A1L9T563-F1
#
_entry.id   AF-A0A1L9T563-F1
#
_cell.length_a   1.000
_cell.length_b   1.000
_cell.length_c   1.000
_cell.angle_alpha   90.00
_cell.angle_beta   90.00
_cell.angle_gamma   90.00
#
_symmetry.space_group_name_H-M   'P 1'
#
loop_
_entity.id
_entity.type
_entity.pdbx_description
1 polymer ?
#
loop_
_entity_poly.entity_id
_entity_poly.type
_entity_poly.pdbx_seq_one_letter_code
_entity_poly.pdbx_strand_id
1 'polypeptide(L)'
;REIVQQALPPLDRGAATTRSAAWGENTFKGKLQHWDTFEADVRARYDAIHWTNHVISHTSGQPPRLTSTETEQVAAGDEIGVQARLMANIGHPMGAVCRAGAINLKFGAYMATVDRLTGSRKPDIAIMTRAGLGRAFGEIKTPWVLEHKLSIRVIRAHAARYMKTAGLCYGFVSTYDETIFLKQEVLNGEWTLLYSNAI
;
A
#
# COMPACT_ATOMS: atom_id res chain seq x y z
N ARG A 1 12.54 15.12 -0.46
CA ARG A 1 13.19 14.04 0.33
C ARG A 1 12.58 13.95 1.72
N GLU A 2 12.53 15.05 2.47
CA GLU A 2 12.10 15.10 3.87
C GLU A 2 10.77 14.38 4.17
N ILE A 3 9.70 14.67 3.41
CA ILE A 3 8.38 14.04 3.64
C ILE A 3 8.40 12.50 3.51
N VAL A 4 9.30 11.93 2.71
CA VAL A 4 9.41 10.47 2.51
C VAL A 4 10.17 9.80 3.66
N GLN A 5 10.91 10.59 4.46
CA GLN A 5 11.66 10.10 5.61
C GLN A 5 10.88 10.24 6.93
N GLN A 6 9.71 10.89 6.89
CA GLN A 6 8.86 11.03 8.06
C GLN A 6 8.16 9.71 8.38
N ALA A 7 8.06 9.40 9.67
CA ALA A 7 7.20 8.32 10.13
C ALA A 7 5.74 8.63 9.81
N LEU A 8 4.94 7.59 9.59
CA LEU A 8 3.50 7.76 9.43
C LEU A 8 2.90 8.30 10.74
N PRO A 9 1.97 9.26 10.67
CA PRO A 9 1.20 9.67 11.83
C PRO A 9 0.44 8.47 12.40
N PRO A 10 0.32 8.33 13.73
CA PRO A 10 -0.51 7.27 14.31
C PRO A 10 -1.96 7.43 13.88
N LEU A 11 -2.66 6.31 13.70
CA LEU A 11 -4.11 6.34 13.44
C LEU A 11 -4.86 6.77 14.70
N ASP A 12 -5.76 7.75 14.55
CA ASP A 12 -6.78 8.00 15.54
C ASP A 12 -7.89 6.94 15.40
N ARG A 13 -8.13 6.16 16.46
CA ARG A 13 -9.07 5.03 16.43
C ARG A 13 -10.42 5.48 16.96
N GLY A 14 -11.47 5.27 16.16
CA GLY A 14 -12.85 5.57 16.56
C GLY A 14 -13.35 4.68 17.72
N ALA A 15 -14.40 5.15 18.42
CA ALA A 15 -15.01 4.40 19.53
C ALA A 15 -15.71 3.11 19.09
N ALA A 16 -16.35 3.13 17.90
CA ALA A 16 -16.87 1.95 17.23
C ALA A 16 -15.87 1.50 16.16
N THR A 17 -15.50 0.22 16.16
CA THR A 17 -14.53 -0.32 15.20
C THR A 17 -14.92 -1.66 14.62
N THR A 18 -14.38 -2.01 13.43
CA THR A 18 -14.42 -3.38 12.89
C THR A 18 -13.97 -4.37 13.97
N ARG A 19 -14.77 -5.40 14.20
CA ARG A 19 -14.55 -6.37 15.29
C ARG A 19 -14.16 -7.78 14.82
N SER A 20 -14.28 -8.06 13.54
CA SER A 20 -14.05 -9.40 13.00
C SER A 20 -13.40 -9.32 11.62
N ALA A 21 -12.68 -10.37 11.28
CA ALA A 21 -12.13 -10.54 9.94
C ALA A 21 -13.11 -11.34 9.07
N ALA A 22 -13.47 -10.77 7.92
CA ALA A 22 -14.15 -11.51 6.87
C ALA A 22 -13.12 -12.24 6.00
N TRP A 23 -12.69 -13.42 6.43
CA TRP A 23 -11.90 -14.30 5.59
C TRP A 23 -12.82 -15.01 4.59
N GLY A 24 -12.76 -14.65 3.32
CA GLY A 24 -13.32 -15.53 2.30
C GLY A 24 -12.57 -16.87 2.31
N GLU A 25 -13.24 -17.99 2.07
CA GLU A 25 -12.66 -19.35 2.03
C GLU A 25 -11.58 -19.55 0.93
N ASN A 26 -11.25 -18.51 0.18
CA ASN A 26 -10.40 -18.57 -0.99
C ASN A 26 -8.93 -18.33 -0.62
N THR A 27 -8.22 -19.41 -0.32
CA THR A 27 -6.77 -19.38 -0.12
C THR A 27 -6.03 -19.58 -1.44
N PHE A 28 -5.03 -18.74 -1.70
CA PHE A 28 -4.03 -18.95 -2.74
C PHE A 28 -3.23 -20.23 -2.45
N LYS A 29 -3.15 -21.11 -3.46
CA LYS A 29 -2.54 -22.45 -3.35
C LYS A 29 -1.17 -22.59 -4.03
N GLY A 30 -0.67 -21.56 -4.71
CA GLY A 30 0.62 -21.68 -5.39
C GLY A 30 1.80 -21.44 -4.44
N LYS A 31 3.01 -21.49 -4.99
CA LYS A 31 4.24 -21.40 -4.22
C LYS A 31 4.43 -20.00 -3.65
N LEU A 32 4.85 -19.97 -2.39
CA LEU A 32 5.29 -18.78 -1.68
C LEU A 32 6.75 -18.92 -1.31
N GLN A 33 7.50 -17.85 -1.49
CA GLN A 33 8.90 -17.79 -1.13
C GLN A 33 9.20 -16.41 -0.54
N HIS A 34 10.10 -16.34 0.44
CA HIS A 34 10.51 -15.06 1.00
C HIS A 34 11.32 -14.26 -0.04
N TRP A 35 11.11 -12.94 -0.10
CA TRP A 35 11.87 -12.04 -0.96
C TRP A 35 13.11 -11.55 -0.21
N ASP A 36 14.13 -12.40 -0.17
CA ASP A 36 15.34 -12.17 0.65
C ASP A 36 16.07 -10.86 0.35
N THR A 37 16.01 -10.38 -0.90
CA THR A 37 16.70 -9.15 -1.32
C THR A 37 15.84 -7.89 -1.21
N PHE A 38 14.58 -7.99 -0.78
CA PHE A 38 13.61 -6.88 -0.87
C PHE A 38 14.14 -5.58 -0.29
N GLU A 39 14.58 -5.58 0.96
CA GLU A 39 15.03 -4.36 1.64
C GLU A 39 16.29 -3.79 1.00
N ALA A 40 17.23 -4.65 0.59
CA ALA A 40 18.46 -4.24 -0.08
C ALA A 40 18.14 -3.57 -1.43
N ASP A 41 17.24 -4.17 -2.21
CA ASP A 41 16.81 -3.65 -3.52
C ASP A 41 16.11 -2.29 -3.37
N VAL A 42 15.22 -2.16 -2.38
CA VAL A 42 14.50 -0.90 -2.10
C VAL A 42 15.46 0.19 -1.63
N ARG A 43 16.40 -0.11 -0.73
CA ARG A 43 17.40 0.86 -0.25
C ARG A 43 18.31 1.32 -1.38
N ALA A 44 18.85 0.38 -2.16
CA ALA A 44 19.67 0.69 -3.33
C ALA A 44 18.90 1.57 -4.33
N ARG A 45 17.60 1.28 -4.55
CA ARG A 45 16.77 2.11 -5.42
C ARG A 45 16.53 3.50 -4.84
N TYR A 46 16.28 3.60 -3.54
CA TYR A 46 16.07 4.87 -2.83
C TYR A 46 17.32 5.76 -2.89
N ASP A 47 18.49 5.19 -2.65
CA ASP A 47 19.78 5.90 -2.66
C ASP A 47 20.15 6.38 -4.07
N ALA A 48 19.71 5.66 -5.10
CA ALA A 48 19.87 6.07 -6.51
C ALA A 48 18.91 7.18 -6.96
N ILE A 49 17.96 7.63 -6.13
CA ILE A 49 17.05 8.73 -6.49
C ILE A 49 17.80 10.06 -6.45
N HIS A 50 17.84 10.75 -7.59
CA HIS A 50 18.26 12.15 -7.66
C HIS A 50 17.14 13.07 -7.14
N TRP A 51 17.19 13.40 -5.85
CA TRP A 51 16.26 14.34 -5.24
C TRP A 51 16.48 15.76 -5.75
N THR A 52 15.40 16.43 -6.14
CA THR A 52 15.42 17.85 -6.54
C THR A 52 14.91 18.74 -5.40
N ASN A 53 15.19 20.04 -5.49
CA ASN A 53 14.68 21.06 -4.56
C ASN A 53 13.23 21.49 -4.88
N HIS A 54 12.49 20.68 -5.63
CA HIS A 54 11.11 21.00 -5.97
C HIS A 54 10.23 20.87 -4.72
N VAL A 55 9.63 21.98 -4.30
CA VAL A 55 8.74 22.02 -3.13
C VAL A 55 7.42 21.35 -3.49
N ILE A 56 7.10 20.24 -2.81
CA ILE A 56 5.85 19.48 -3.00
C ILE A 56 4.87 19.63 -1.83
N SER A 57 5.33 20.15 -0.70
CA SER A 57 4.54 20.44 0.50
C SER A 57 5.26 21.49 1.35
N HIS A 58 4.54 22.13 2.26
CA HIS A 58 5.07 23.09 3.23
C HIS A 58 4.53 22.76 4.62
N THR A 59 5.29 23.13 5.65
CA THR A 59 4.86 23.09 7.05
C THR A 59 5.14 24.44 7.68
N SER A 60 4.41 24.77 8.75
CA SER A 60 4.49 26.10 9.37
C SER A 60 5.82 26.38 10.12
N GLY A 61 6.67 25.37 10.29
CA GLY A 61 7.91 25.44 11.09
C GLY A 61 7.69 25.64 12.60
N GLN A 62 6.45 25.79 13.02
CA GLN A 62 6.03 25.87 14.42
C GLN A 62 5.39 24.54 14.83
N PRO A 63 5.34 24.23 16.14
CA PRO A 63 4.56 23.09 16.62
C PRO A 63 3.10 23.20 16.14
N PRO A 64 2.53 22.14 15.57
CA PRO A 64 1.14 22.13 15.12
C PRO A 64 0.18 22.45 16.27
N ARG A 65 -0.75 23.39 16.05
CA ARG A 65 -1.89 23.58 16.95
C ARG A 65 -2.89 22.44 16.76
N LEU A 66 -3.68 22.11 17.79
CA LEU A 66 -4.73 21.07 17.70
C LEU A 66 -5.78 21.33 16.61
N THR A 67 -5.95 22.58 16.19
CA THR A 67 -6.85 22.98 15.10
C THR A 67 -6.18 22.95 13.73
N SER A 68 -4.90 22.58 13.66
CA SER A 68 -4.13 22.52 12.41
C SER A 68 -4.50 21.28 11.61
N THR A 69 -4.43 21.37 10.29
CA THR A 69 -4.47 20.20 9.42
C THR A 69 -3.20 19.35 9.49
N GLU A 70 -2.15 19.85 10.16
CA GLU A 70 -0.93 19.09 10.48
C GLU A 70 -1.13 18.12 11.66
N THR A 71 -2.21 18.25 12.44
CA THR A 71 -2.62 17.27 13.46
C THR A 71 -3.71 16.35 12.90
N GLU A 72 -3.80 15.12 13.41
CA GLU A 72 -4.86 14.18 13.00
C GLU A 72 -6.23 14.75 13.37
N GLN A 73 -7.11 14.84 12.38
CA GLN A 73 -8.48 15.36 12.53
C GLN A 73 -9.53 14.30 12.20
N VAL A 74 -9.11 13.10 11.80
CA VAL A 74 -9.98 12.05 11.27
C VAL A 74 -9.70 10.74 12.00
N ALA A 75 -10.72 10.22 12.68
CA ALA A 75 -10.70 8.89 13.26
C ALA A 75 -11.04 7.81 12.22
N ALA A 76 -10.36 6.67 12.29
CA ALA A 76 -10.65 5.47 11.50
C ALA A 76 -11.43 4.46 12.35
N GLY A 77 -12.58 4.01 11.84
CA GLY A 77 -13.41 2.97 12.45
C GLY A 77 -13.33 1.60 11.74
N ASP A 78 -12.97 1.60 10.47
CA ASP A 78 -13.02 0.43 9.59
C ASP A 78 -11.90 0.47 8.53
N GLU A 79 -11.88 -0.55 7.66
CA GLU A 79 -10.92 -0.65 6.55
C GLU A 79 -10.97 0.56 5.60
N ILE A 80 -12.15 1.15 5.39
CA ILE A 80 -12.31 2.33 4.52
C ILE A 80 -11.63 3.54 5.16
N GLY A 81 -11.81 3.75 6.46
CA GLY A 81 -11.10 4.78 7.22
C GLY A 81 -9.59 4.60 7.15
N VAL A 82 -9.09 3.38 7.36
CA VAL A 82 -7.65 3.07 7.26
C VAL A 82 -7.14 3.31 5.85
N GLN A 83 -7.88 2.89 4.82
CA GLN A 83 -7.54 3.14 3.42
C GLN A 83 -7.43 4.64 3.14
N ALA A 84 -8.39 5.44 3.63
CA ALA A 84 -8.38 6.89 3.46
C ALA A 84 -7.15 7.53 4.10
N ARG A 85 -6.77 7.12 5.32
CA ARG A 85 -5.57 7.61 6.00
C ARG A 85 -4.28 7.19 5.29
N LEU A 86 -4.21 5.95 4.80
CA LEU A 86 -3.06 5.51 4.00
C LEU A 86 -2.91 6.31 2.71
N MET A 87 -4.02 6.58 2.02
CA MET A 87 -4.03 7.42 0.82
C MET A 87 -3.62 8.87 1.12
N ALA A 88 -4.05 9.42 2.26
CA ALA A 88 -3.67 10.77 2.68
C ALA A 88 -2.18 10.88 3.06
N ASN A 89 -1.66 9.91 3.82
CA ASN A 89 -0.33 9.99 4.42
C ASN A 89 0.77 9.35 3.55
N ILE A 90 0.41 8.46 2.61
CA ILE A 90 1.36 7.84 1.66
C ILE A 90 0.98 8.21 0.23
N GLY A 91 -0.26 7.96 -0.17
CA GLY A 91 -0.70 8.12 -1.57
C GLY A 91 -0.50 9.54 -2.12
N HIS A 92 -0.88 10.56 -1.34
CA HIS A 92 -0.68 11.96 -1.70
C HIS A 92 0.81 12.35 -1.76
N PRO A 93 1.62 12.19 -0.69
CA PRO A 93 3.05 12.48 -0.75
C PRO A 93 3.78 11.74 -1.87
N MET A 94 3.57 10.43 -2.00
CA MET A 94 4.26 9.63 -3.02
C MET A 94 3.77 9.94 -4.43
N GLY A 95 2.50 10.31 -4.60
CA GLY A 95 1.96 10.81 -5.87
C GLY A 95 2.62 12.13 -6.30
N ALA A 96 2.85 13.03 -5.35
CA ALA A 96 3.58 14.28 -5.59
C ALA A 96 5.06 14.02 -5.91
N VAL A 97 5.73 13.12 -5.18
CA VAL A 97 7.10 12.68 -5.47
C VAL A 97 7.20 12.09 -6.88
N CYS A 98 6.28 11.20 -7.25
CA CYS A 98 6.24 10.63 -8.60
C CYS A 98 6.08 11.72 -9.65
N ARG A 99 5.22 12.72 -9.41
CA ARG A 99 5.04 13.85 -10.35
C ARG A 99 6.30 14.70 -10.49
N ALA A 100 6.92 15.08 -9.37
CA ALA A 100 8.14 15.89 -9.36
C ALA A 100 9.33 15.15 -10.00
N GLY A 101 9.42 13.82 -9.81
CA GLY A 101 10.44 12.97 -10.41
C GLY A 101 10.12 12.45 -11.81
N ALA A 102 9.08 12.96 -12.47
CA ALA A 102 8.61 12.49 -13.79
C ALA A 102 8.32 10.98 -13.88
N ILE A 103 8.01 10.34 -12.76
CA ILE A 103 7.55 8.95 -12.67
C ILE A 103 6.07 8.92 -13.00
N ASN A 104 5.69 8.17 -14.04
CA ASN A 104 4.31 8.06 -14.50
C ASN A 104 3.49 7.09 -13.63
N LEU A 105 3.33 7.44 -12.35
CA LEU A 105 2.50 6.72 -11.39
C LEU A 105 1.63 7.70 -10.58
N LYS A 106 0.46 7.22 -10.18
CA LYS A 106 -0.45 7.84 -9.20
C LYS A 106 -1.15 6.74 -8.40
N PHE A 107 -1.64 7.11 -7.23
CA PHE A 107 -2.39 6.23 -6.34
C PHE A 107 -3.89 6.56 -6.46
N GLY A 108 -4.75 5.58 -6.24
CA GLY A 108 -6.20 5.79 -6.19
C GLY A 108 -6.95 4.52 -5.82
N ALA A 109 -8.28 4.62 -5.73
CA ALA A 109 -9.13 3.44 -5.65
C ALA A 109 -9.03 2.62 -6.95
N TYR A 110 -9.21 1.30 -6.87
CA TYR A 110 -9.21 0.44 -8.06
C TYR A 110 -10.21 0.88 -9.14
N MET A 111 -11.35 1.43 -8.73
CA MET A 111 -12.38 1.94 -9.65
C MET A 111 -11.93 3.10 -10.54
N ALA A 112 -10.78 3.73 -10.24
CA ALA A 112 -10.18 4.74 -11.10
C ALA A 112 -9.28 4.16 -12.21
N THR A 113 -9.09 2.83 -12.25
CA THR A 113 -8.36 2.15 -13.33
C THR A 113 -9.24 1.97 -14.57
N VAL A 114 -8.62 1.92 -15.75
CA VAL A 114 -9.34 1.75 -17.03
C VAL A 114 -9.34 0.32 -17.55
N ASP A 115 -8.37 -0.49 -17.12
CA ASP A 115 -8.09 -1.83 -17.66
C ASP A 115 -8.90 -2.94 -16.97
N ARG A 116 -9.52 -2.66 -15.82
CA ARG A 116 -10.43 -3.57 -15.08
C ARG A 116 -9.87 -4.99 -14.93
N LEU A 117 -8.56 -5.10 -14.67
CA LEU A 117 -7.79 -6.34 -14.76
C LEU A 117 -8.23 -7.45 -13.78
N THR A 118 -8.97 -7.14 -12.71
CA THR A 118 -9.40 -8.12 -11.70
C THR A 118 -10.84 -8.62 -11.87
N GLY A 119 -11.51 -8.26 -12.97
CA GLY A 119 -12.90 -8.66 -13.23
C GLY A 119 -13.88 -8.03 -12.22
N SER A 120 -14.70 -8.84 -11.55
CA SER A 120 -15.68 -8.38 -10.54
C SER A 120 -15.05 -8.00 -9.19
N ARG A 121 -13.79 -8.39 -8.96
CA ARG A 121 -13.05 -8.10 -7.74
C ARG A 121 -12.49 -6.68 -7.78
N LYS A 122 -12.40 -6.07 -6.61
CA LYS A 122 -12.07 -4.66 -6.46
C LYS A 122 -11.03 -4.52 -5.35
N PRO A 123 -9.73 -4.52 -5.67
CA PRO A 123 -8.70 -4.17 -4.71
C PRO A 123 -8.98 -2.81 -4.08
N ASP A 124 -8.58 -2.63 -2.82
CA ASP A 124 -8.82 -1.38 -2.10
C ASP A 124 -8.04 -0.23 -2.76
N ILE A 125 -6.77 -0.47 -3.08
CA ILE A 125 -5.87 0.53 -3.66
C ILE A 125 -5.30 0.05 -4.99
N ALA A 126 -5.16 0.99 -5.93
CA ALA A 126 -4.42 0.84 -7.16
C ALA A 126 -3.30 1.88 -7.29
N ILE A 127 -2.10 1.38 -7.57
CA ILE A 127 -1.01 2.17 -8.15
C ILE A 127 -1.14 2.00 -9.66
N MET A 128 -1.29 3.11 -10.36
CA MET A 128 -1.61 3.13 -11.79
C MET A 128 -0.82 4.23 -12.50
N THR A 129 -0.70 4.10 -13.82
CA THR A 129 -0.22 5.20 -14.66
C THR A 129 -1.20 6.37 -14.63
N ARG A 130 -0.78 7.56 -15.08
CA ARG A 130 -1.69 8.72 -15.18
C ARG A 130 -2.86 8.47 -16.13
N ALA A 131 -2.64 7.62 -17.15
CA ALA A 131 -3.65 7.13 -18.09
C ALA A 131 -4.61 6.08 -17.48
N GLY A 132 -4.40 5.65 -16.22
CA GLY A 132 -5.29 4.74 -15.50
C GLY A 132 -4.97 3.25 -15.66
N LEU A 133 -3.84 2.90 -16.30
CA LEU A 133 -3.40 1.49 -16.39
C LEU A 133 -2.80 1.03 -15.06
N GLY A 134 -3.31 -0.06 -14.49
CA GLY A 134 -2.83 -0.66 -13.25
C GLY A 134 -1.36 -1.10 -13.33
N ARG A 135 -0.63 -0.97 -12.22
CA ARG A 135 0.77 -1.38 -12.07
C ARG A 135 1.02 -2.18 -10.80
N ALA A 136 0.30 -1.86 -9.73
CA ALA A 136 0.23 -2.67 -8.52
C ALA A 136 -1.12 -2.48 -7.82
N PHE A 137 -1.56 -3.49 -7.09
CA PHE A 137 -2.79 -3.44 -6.29
C PHE A 137 -2.50 -3.72 -4.81
N GLY A 138 -3.24 -3.02 -3.96
CA GLY A 138 -3.11 -3.06 -2.51
C GLY A 138 -4.40 -3.50 -1.85
N GLU A 139 -4.27 -4.30 -0.81
CA GLU A 139 -5.35 -4.67 0.11
C GLU A 139 -5.13 -4.05 1.47
N ILE A 140 -6.19 -3.50 2.05
CA ILE A 140 -6.17 -2.82 3.33
C ILE A 140 -6.90 -3.65 4.37
N LYS A 141 -6.32 -3.69 5.56
CA LYS A 141 -6.90 -4.29 6.75
C LYS A 141 -6.82 -3.33 7.92
N THR A 142 -7.67 -3.53 8.90
CA THR A 142 -7.62 -2.75 10.15
C THR A 142 -6.57 -3.33 11.10
N PRO A 143 -5.75 -2.51 11.78
CA PRO A 143 -4.67 -3.01 12.64
C PRO A 143 -5.15 -3.60 13.98
N TRP A 144 -6.35 -3.23 14.43
CA TRP A 144 -6.88 -3.64 15.74
C TRP A 144 -7.62 -4.98 15.76
N VAL A 145 -7.80 -5.64 14.61
CA VAL A 145 -8.37 -6.99 14.53
C VAL A 145 -7.22 -7.99 14.56
N LEU A 146 -7.21 -8.92 15.52
CA LEU A 146 -6.09 -9.85 15.73
C LEU A 146 -5.79 -10.70 14.49
N GLU A 147 -6.84 -11.12 13.81
CA GLU A 147 -6.79 -11.87 12.56
C GLU A 147 -6.07 -11.09 11.44
N HIS A 148 -6.15 -9.76 11.43
CA HIS A 148 -5.51 -8.93 10.41
C HIS A 148 -3.99 -8.79 10.57
N LYS A 149 -3.40 -9.33 11.64
CA LYS A 149 -1.94 -9.38 11.79
C LYS A 149 -1.30 -10.00 10.54
N LEU A 150 -0.41 -9.24 9.92
CA LEU A 150 0.11 -9.59 8.61
C LEU A 150 0.93 -10.89 8.72
N SER A 151 0.49 -11.89 7.96
CA SER A 151 1.08 -13.21 7.93
C SER A 151 0.88 -13.82 6.54
N ILE A 152 1.56 -14.93 6.30
CA ILE A 152 1.40 -15.74 5.09
C ILE A 152 -0.08 -16.06 4.81
N ARG A 153 -0.91 -16.23 5.85
CA ARG A 153 -2.35 -16.49 5.70
C ARG A 153 -3.08 -15.33 5.04
N VAL A 154 -2.76 -14.09 5.42
CA VAL A 154 -3.37 -12.87 4.87
C VAL A 154 -2.96 -12.68 3.41
N ILE A 155 -1.67 -12.85 3.12
CA ILE A 155 -1.13 -12.82 1.76
C ILE A 155 -1.89 -13.79 0.85
N ARG A 156 -2.11 -15.03 1.34
CA ARG A 156 -2.79 -16.08 0.58
C ARG A 156 -4.25 -15.75 0.29
N ALA A 157 -4.96 -15.12 1.23
CA ALA A 157 -6.40 -14.93 1.10
C ALA A 157 -6.79 -13.75 0.18
N HIS A 158 -5.99 -12.69 0.14
CA HIS A 158 -6.44 -11.42 -0.45
C HIS A 158 -5.61 -11.01 -1.67
N ALA A 159 -4.33 -10.65 -1.50
CA ALA A 159 -3.59 -9.99 -2.57
C ALA A 159 -3.11 -10.92 -3.70
N ALA A 160 -2.64 -12.14 -3.38
CA ALA A 160 -2.04 -13.07 -4.34
C ALA A 160 -2.94 -13.37 -5.55
N ARG A 161 -4.25 -13.49 -5.31
CA ARG A 161 -5.23 -13.83 -6.35
C ARG A 161 -5.42 -12.68 -7.33
N TYR A 162 -5.52 -11.44 -6.85
CA TYR A 162 -5.69 -10.29 -7.73
C TYR A 162 -4.49 -10.10 -8.63
N MET A 163 -3.29 -10.20 -8.07
CA MET A 163 -2.08 -10.06 -8.85
C MET A 163 -2.03 -11.12 -9.97
N LYS A 164 -2.40 -12.37 -9.67
CA LYS A 164 -2.49 -13.44 -10.68
C LYS A 164 -3.55 -13.15 -11.74
N THR A 165 -4.77 -12.81 -11.34
CA THR A 165 -5.87 -12.50 -12.28
C THR A 165 -5.55 -11.30 -13.16
N ALA A 166 -4.91 -10.28 -12.59
CA ALA A 166 -4.56 -9.06 -13.29
C ALA A 166 -3.27 -9.15 -14.11
N GLY A 167 -2.49 -10.24 -13.97
CA GLY A 167 -1.16 -10.35 -14.58
C GLY A 167 -0.17 -9.28 -14.10
N LEU A 168 -0.38 -8.70 -12.91
CA LEU A 168 0.47 -7.62 -12.39
C LEU A 168 1.61 -8.16 -11.53
N CYS A 169 2.85 -7.76 -11.83
CA CYS A 169 4.01 -8.26 -11.11
C CYS A 169 4.04 -7.86 -9.63
N TYR A 170 3.40 -6.75 -9.22
CA TYR A 170 3.55 -6.19 -7.87
C TYR A 170 2.21 -5.99 -7.16
N GLY A 171 2.26 -6.07 -5.83
CA GLY A 171 1.12 -5.78 -4.96
C GLY A 171 1.56 -5.65 -3.51
N PHE A 172 0.61 -5.35 -2.62
CA PHE A 172 0.89 -5.23 -1.19
C PHE A 172 -0.36 -5.50 -0.34
N VAL A 173 -0.13 -5.80 0.93
CA VAL A 173 -1.17 -5.83 1.97
C VAL A 173 -0.71 -4.93 3.10
N SER A 174 -1.57 -4.05 3.58
CA SER A 174 -1.22 -3.11 4.65
C SER A 174 -2.30 -3.05 5.73
N THR A 175 -1.88 -2.98 6.98
CA THR A 175 -2.72 -2.62 8.13
C THR A 175 -2.54 -1.15 8.53
N TYR A 176 -1.86 -0.36 7.71
CA TYR A 176 -1.26 0.95 8.03
C TYR A 176 -0.07 0.86 8.99
N ASP A 177 -0.18 0.09 10.06
CA ASP A 177 0.90 -0.13 11.04
C ASP A 177 2.00 -1.05 10.47
N GLU A 178 1.61 -2.03 9.65
CA GLU A 178 2.52 -2.95 8.99
C GLU A 178 2.18 -3.04 7.50
N THR A 179 3.18 -3.29 6.66
CA THR A 179 2.97 -3.57 5.22
C THR A 179 3.84 -4.73 4.75
N ILE A 180 3.24 -5.66 4.01
CA ILE A 180 3.94 -6.69 3.25
C ILE A 180 3.86 -6.35 1.76
N PHE A 181 5.00 -6.35 1.09
CA PHE A 181 5.13 -6.20 -0.35
C PHE A 181 5.22 -7.56 -1.04
N LEU A 182 4.65 -7.64 -2.23
CA LEU A 182 4.53 -8.87 -3.01
C LEU A 182 5.10 -8.69 -4.41
N LYS A 183 5.77 -9.72 -4.91
CA LYS A 183 6.25 -9.82 -6.29
C LYS A 183 5.89 -11.18 -6.89
N GLN A 184 5.31 -11.19 -8.08
CA GLN A 184 5.14 -12.41 -8.88
C GLN A 184 6.34 -12.60 -9.81
N GLU A 185 6.85 -13.82 -9.88
CA GLU A 185 7.93 -14.20 -10.78
C GLU A 185 7.83 -15.68 -11.18
N VAL A 186 8.43 -16.06 -12.31
CA VAL A 186 8.61 -17.47 -12.68
C VAL A 186 10.01 -17.89 -12.27
N LEU A 187 10.11 -18.68 -11.21
CA LEU A 187 11.37 -19.19 -10.68
C LEU A 187 11.48 -20.68 -11.02
N ASN A 188 12.54 -21.08 -11.73
CA ASN A 188 12.77 -22.46 -12.15
C ASN A 188 11.57 -23.07 -12.92
N GLY A 189 10.91 -22.27 -13.76
CA GLY A 189 9.73 -22.69 -14.52
C GLY A 189 8.42 -22.74 -13.71
N GLU A 190 8.45 -22.38 -12.42
CA GLU A 190 7.28 -22.37 -11.55
C GLU A 190 6.89 -20.94 -11.19
N TRP A 191 5.61 -20.60 -11.39
CA TRP A 191 5.08 -19.34 -10.88
C TRP A 191 5.20 -19.32 -9.35
N THR A 192 5.83 -18.27 -8.83
CA THR A 192 6.10 -18.10 -7.39
C THR A 192 5.71 -16.69 -6.98
N LEU A 193 5.02 -16.57 -5.84
CA LEU A 193 4.76 -15.30 -5.20
C LEU A 193 5.77 -15.06 -4.09
N LEU A 194 6.60 -14.06 -4.30
CA LEU A 194 7.58 -13.57 -3.35
C LEU A 194 6.91 -12.59 -2.38
N TYR A 195 7.27 -12.64 -1.10
CA TYR A 195 6.78 -11.73 -0.06
C TYR A 195 7.91 -11.17 0.79
N SER A 196 7.84 -9.88 1.15
CA SER A 196 8.76 -9.25 2.10
C SER A 196 8.42 -9.60 3.54
N ASN A 197 9.32 -9.27 4.48
CA ASN A 197 8.94 -9.10 5.88
C ASN A 197 7.82 -8.04 6.02
N ALA A 198 7.07 -8.12 7.11
CA ALA A 198 6.22 -7.01 7.53
C ALA A 198 7.11 -5.85 8.00
N ILE A 199 6.88 -4.66 7.42
CA ILE A 199 7.63 -3.42 7.69
C ILE A 199 6.69 -2.41 8.31
#